data_AF-A0A1S3I5G2-F1
#
_entry.id   AF-A0A1S3I5G2-F1
#
_cell.length_a   1.000
_cell.length_b   1.000
_cell.length_c   1.000
_cell.angle_alpha   90.00
_cell.angle_beta   90.00
_cell.angle_gamma   90.00
#
_symmetry.space_group_name_H-M   'P 1'
#
loop_
_entity.id
_entity.type
_entity.pdbx_description
1 polymer ?
#
loop_
_entity_poly.entity_id
_entity_poly.type
_entity_poly.pdbx_seq_one_letter_code
_entity_poly.pdbx_strand_id
1 'polypeptide(L)'
;MAGIFNWMIAMPPDVLKSRFQTAPEGMYKGVGDVLKHLMKNEGPLALYKGAAPVFLRAFPANAACFFGYEACLKFLNWIAPGA
;
A
#
# COMPACT_ATOMS: atom_id res chain seq x y z
N MET A 1 3.11 10.14 -6.65
CA MET A 1 1.96 9.58 -7.39
C MET A 1 2.19 8.11 -7.80
N ALA A 2 3.31 7.76 -8.46
CA ALA A 2 3.60 6.37 -8.86
C ALA A 2 3.54 5.34 -7.70
N GLY A 3 4.01 5.71 -6.50
CA GLY A 3 3.91 4.83 -5.32
C GLY A 3 2.48 4.48 -4.94
N ILE A 4 1.54 5.44 -5.01
CA ILE A 4 0.13 5.21 -4.66
C ILE A 4 -0.52 4.22 -5.63
N PHE A 5 -0.25 4.35 -6.93
CA PHE A 5 -0.73 3.40 -7.94
C PHE A 5 -0.14 2.01 -7.77
N ASN A 6 1.15 1.89 -7.45
CA ASN A 6 1.78 0.61 -7.14
C ASN A 6 1.13 -0.08 -5.94
N TRP A 7 0.85 0.67 -4.87
CA TRP A 7 0.15 0.15 -3.70
C TRP A 7 -1.29 -0.26 -4.01
N MET A 8 -1.99 0.45 -4.91
CA MET A 8 -3.34 0.08 -5.35
C MET A 8 -3.40 -1.29 -6.02
N ILE A 9 -2.38 -1.64 -6.81
CA ILE A 9 -2.27 -2.93 -7.50
C ILE A 9 -1.73 -4.03 -6.55
N ALA A 10 -0.85 -3.68 -5.62
CA ALA A 10 -0.26 -4.63 -4.67
C ALA A 10 -1.18 -5.00 -3.49
N MET A 11 -2.14 -4.15 -3.13
CA MET A 11 -3.03 -4.39 -2.00
C MET A 11 -3.91 -5.66 -2.11
N PRO A 12 -4.59 -5.95 -3.24
CA PRO A 12 -5.41 -7.14 -3.37
C PRO A 12 -4.65 -8.46 -3.06
N PRO A 13 -3.45 -8.73 -3.64
CA PRO A 13 -2.70 -9.92 -3.31
C PRO A 13 -2.14 -9.94 -1.87
N ASP A 14 -1.80 -8.79 -1.28
CA ASP A 14 -1.37 -8.71 0.12
C ASP A 14 -2.52 -9.05 1.09
N VAL A 15 -3.72 -8.52 0.84
CA VAL A 15 -4.92 -8.83 1.64
C VAL A 15 -5.28 -10.30 1.53
N LEU A 16 -5.23 -10.87 0.32
CA LEU A 16 -5.48 -12.30 0.11
C LEU A 16 -4.49 -13.19 0.87
N LYS A 17 -3.19 -12.85 0.84
CA LYS A 17 -2.16 -13.59 1.60
C LYS A 17 -2.35 -13.46 3.11
N SER A 18 -2.55 -12.24 3.60
CA SER A 18 -2.74 -12.00 5.04
C SER A 18 -3.96 -12.75 5.56
N ARG A 19 -5.09 -12.71 4.84
CA ARG A 19 -6.29 -13.49 5.17
C ARG A 19 -6.02 -15.00 5.19
N PHE A 20 -5.31 -15.51 4.19
CA PHE A 20 -4.95 -16.93 4.11
C PHE A 20 -4.06 -17.36 5.28
N GLN A 21 -3.07 -16.55 5.67
CA GLN A 21 -2.17 -16.82 6.79
C GLN A 21 -2.84 -16.69 8.16
N THR A 22 -3.82 -15.78 8.30
CA THR A 22 -4.57 -15.61 9.55
C THR A 22 -5.69 -16.64 9.71
N ALA A 23 -6.04 -17.37 8.65
CA ALA A 23 -7.10 -18.36 8.69
C ALA A 23 -6.63 -19.64 9.38
N PRO A 24 -7.49 -20.32 10.14
CA PRO A 24 -7.17 -21.62 10.73
C PRO A 24 -6.84 -22.65 9.64
N GLU A 25 -5.91 -23.56 9.94
CA GLU A 25 -5.47 -24.60 9.01
C GLU A 25 -6.67 -25.43 8.50
N GLY A 26 -6.80 -25.53 7.17
CA GLY A 26 -7.88 -26.26 6.51
C GLY A 26 -9.10 -25.43 6.12
N MET A 27 -9.19 -24.16 6.51
CA MET A 27 -10.34 -23.30 6.14
C MET A 27 -10.36 -22.91 4.66
N TYR A 28 -9.20 -22.83 4.01
CA TYR A 28 -9.07 -22.46 2.60
C TYR A 28 -8.12 -23.41 1.88
N LYS A 29 -8.52 -23.92 0.71
CA LYS A 29 -7.68 -24.82 -0.12
C LYS A 29 -6.63 -24.08 -0.95
N GLY A 30 -6.74 -22.76 -1.05
CA GLY A 30 -5.79 -21.91 -1.76
C GLY A 30 -6.26 -20.47 -1.87
N VAL A 31 -5.40 -19.61 -2.43
CA VAL A 31 -5.63 -18.16 -2.55
C VAL A 31 -6.89 -17.83 -3.38
N GLY A 32 -7.19 -18.63 -4.41
CA GLY A 32 -8.40 -18.48 -5.22
C GLY A 32 -9.70 -18.81 -4.46
N ASP A 33 -9.63 -19.73 -3.50
CA ASP A 33 -10.77 -20.11 -2.65
C ASP A 33 -11.07 -18.99 -1.64
N VAL A 34 -10.01 -18.39 -1.07
CA VAL A 34 -10.11 -17.17 -0.26
C VAL A 34 -10.77 -16.05 -1.06
N LEU A 35 -10.31 -15.80 -2.29
CA LEU A 35 -10.89 -14.75 -3.16
C LEU A 35 -12.38 -14.97 -3.40
N LYS A 36 -12.78 -16.20 -3.73
CA LYS A 36 -14.17 -16.57 -4.01
C LYS A 36 -15.04 -16.43 -2.76
N HIS A 37 -14.53 -16.85 -1.61
CA HIS A 37 -15.20 -16.70 -0.32
C HIS A 37 -15.33 -15.23 0.10
N LEU A 38 -14.28 -14.43 -0.15
CA LEU A 38 -14.24 -13.01 0.16
C LEU A 38 -15.21 -12.22 -0.72
N MET A 39 -15.23 -12.47 -2.02
CA MET A 39 -16.18 -11.86 -2.96
C MET A 39 -17.63 -12.23 -2.64
N LYS A 40 -17.90 -13.48 -2.21
CA LYS A 40 -19.25 -13.95 -1.89
C LYS A 40 -19.78 -13.42 -0.55
N ASN A 41 -18.93 -13.25 0.46
CA ASN A 41 -19.35 -12.86 1.81
C ASN A 41 -19.19 -11.35 2.10
N GLU A 42 -18.10 -10.74 1.65
CA GLU A 42 -17.78 -9.34 1.95
C GLU A 42 -17.80 -8.42 0.72
N GLY A 43 -17.82 -8.99 -0.49
CA GLY A 43 -17.83 -8.25 -1.75
C GLY A 43 -16.45 -7.74 -2.19
N PRO A 44 -16.37 -7.05 -3.35
CA PRO A 44 -15.10 -6.61 -3.96
C PRO A 44 -14.37 -5.54 -3.14
N LEU A 45 -15.08 -4.76 -2.31
CA LEU A 45 -14.48 -3.77 -1.42
C LEU A 45 -13.64 -4.39 -0.29
N ALA A 46 -13.85 -5.68 0.01
CA ALA A 46 -13.08 -6.40 1.01
C ALA A 46 -11.60 -6.57 0.63
N LEU A 47 -11.26 -6.52 -0.67
CA LEU A 47 -9.87 -6.49 -1.15
C LEU A 47 -9.14 -5.19 -0.81
N TYR A 48 -9.89 -4.15 -0.43
CA TYR A 48 -9.37 -2.86 0.01
C TYR A 48 -9.63 -2.61 1.51
N LYS A 49 -10.18 -3.57 2.26
CA LYS A 49 -10.23 -3.49 3.74
C LYS A 49 -8.79 -3.54 4.28
N GLY A 50 -8.28 -2.39 4.71
CA GLY A 50 -6.86 -2.21 5.05
C GLY A 50 -6.14 -1.19 4.17
N ALA A 51 -6.78 -0.72 3.09
CA ALA A 51 -6.25 0.35 2.26
C ALA A 51 -6.15 1.69 3.00
N ALA A 52 -7.09 1.98 3.91
CA ALA A 52 -7.08 3.20 4.71
C ALA A 52 -5.79 3.37 5.55
N PRO A 53 -5.35 2.42 6.38
CA PRO A 53 -4.08 2.55 7.11
C PRO A 53 -2.84 2.56 6.19
N VAL A 54 -2.90 1.88 5.04
CA VAL A 54 -1.82 1.92 4.03
C VAL A 54 -1.70 3.29 3.39
N PHE A 55 -2.82 3.91 2.99
CA PHE A 55 -2.82 5.27 2.46
C PHE A 55 -2.43 6.28 3.54
N LEU A 56 -2.92 6.10 4.77
CA LEU A 56 -2.59 6.96 5.91
C LEU A 56 -1.09 6.91 6.24
N ARG A 57 -0.38 5.79 6.06
CA ARG A 57 1.09 5.76 6.24
C ARG A 57 1.86 6.23 5.01
N ALA A 58 1.33 6.00 3.81
CA ALA A 58 2.02 6.35 2.56
C ALA A 58 2.00 7.87 2.31
N PHE A 59 0.98 8.56 2.81
CA PHE A 59 0.85 10.02 2.66
C PHE A 59 1.94 10.79 3.43
N PRO A 60 2.18 10.54 4.74
CA PRO A 60 3.28 11.16 5.48
C PRO A 60 4.66 10.77 4.94
N ALA A 61 4.86 9.51 4.55
CA ALA A 61 6.14 9.06 4.02
C ALA A 61 6.50 9.76 2.70
N ASN A 62 5.53 9.90 1.79
CA ASN A 62 5.74 10.66 0.56
C ASN A 62 5.90 12.16 0.84
N ALA A 63 5.13 12.73 1.78
CA ALA A 63 5.26 14.13 2.16
C ALA A 63 6.64 14.46 2.75
N ALA A 64 7.16 13.59 3.64
CA ALA A 64 8.49 13.73 4.21
C ALA A 64 9.60 13.62 3.15
N CYS A 65 9.43 12.75 2.17
CA CYS A 65 10.39 12.61 1.06
C CYS A 65 10.41 13.87 0.18
N PHE A 66 9.24 14.43 -0.15
CA PHE A 66 9.15 15.70 -0.88
C PHE A 66 9.78 16.85 -0.09
N PHE A 67 9.49 16.93 1.20
CA PHE A 67 10.05 17.95 2.08
C PHE A 67 11.57 17.84 2.20
N GLY A 68 12.10 16.63 2.38
CA GLY A 68 13.53 16.37 2.41
C GLY A 68 14.22 16.72 1.08
N TYR A 69 13.58 16.41 -0.04
CA TYR A 69 14.08 16.76 -1.37
C TYR A 69 14.13 18.29 -1.58
N GLU A 70 13.06 19.01 -1.23
CA GLU A 70 13.05 20.48 -1.28
C GLU A 70 14.09 21.11 -0.34
N ALA A 71 14.25 20.57 0.87
CA ALA A 71 15.23 21.04 1.83
C ALA A 71 16.67 20.83 1.32
N CYS A 72 16.97 19.66 0.76
CA CYS A 72 18.26 19.38 0.13
C CYS A 72 18.52 20.29 -1.07
N LEU A 73 17.53 20.48 -1.96
CA LEU A 73 17.68 21.37 -3.10
C LEU A 73 17.93 22.82 -2.66
N LYS A 74 17.18 23.32 -1.67
CA LYS A 74 17.38 24.67 -1.12
C LYS A 74 18.75 24.83 -0.49
N PHE A 75 19.21 23.83 0.26
CA PHE A 75 20.55 23.83 0.87
C PHE A 75 21.66 23.78 -0.18
N LEU A 76 21.50 22.96 -1.22
CA LEU A 76 22.46 22.83 -2.31
C LEU A 76 22.54 24.12 -3.16
N ASN A 77 21.40 24.76 -3.42
CA ASN A 77 21.33 26.04 -4.12
C ASN A 77 21.95 27.18 -3.28
N TRP A 78 21.83 27.10 -1.95
CA TRP A 78 22.47 28.04 -1.03
C TRP A 78 24.00 27.88 -0.98
N ILE A 79 24.51 26.64 -1.11
CA ILE A 79 25.96 26.35 -1.12
C ILE A 79 26.60 26.61 -2.49
N ALA A 80 25.89 26.35 -3.59
CA ALA A 80 26.38 26.53 -4.95
C ALA A 80 25.31 27.22 -5.82
N PRO A 81 25.27 28.56 -5.84
CA PRO A 81 24.35 29.28 -6.70
C PRO A 81 24.90 29.26 -8.14
N GLY A 82 24.43 28.32 -8.97
CA GLY A 82 24.64 28.38 -10.43
C GLY A 82 25.16 27.12 -11.15
N ALA A 83 24.88 25.92 -10.68
CA ALA A 83 24.97 24.69 -11.50
C ALA A 83 23.59 24.24 -11.98
#